data_AF-A0A3D5ALF5-F1
#
_entry.id   AF-A0A3D5ALF5-F1
#
_cell.length_a   1.000
_cell.length_b   1.000
_cell.length_c   1.000
_cell.angle_alpha   90.00
_cell.angle_beta   90.00
_cell.angle_gamma   90.00
#
_symmetry.space_group_name_H-M   'P 1'
#
loop_
_entity.id
_entity.type
_entity.pdbx_description
1 polymer ?
#
loop_
_entity_poly.entity_id
_entity_poly.type
_entity_poly.pdbx_seq_one_letter_code
_entity_poly.pdbx_strand_id
1 'polypeptide(L)'
;MPRKPLALVLSGLLLTGSVIAPSAPAAAAVLPLTQYVNPFIGTDDSNSPNPVPGGAGGSTVPGPVAPFGMLQFSPDTPTASPSGYRFSDTQIQEFSLTHFNGAGCPNNEDIGILPITGNIGTSPGTGWTNYQATQVKSSEVAQAGYYKSVLSTYGNTQVELSATKRTGIMRLTYPGTTTAKVLINTSRSATANRSGSINISGSTVSGAFTGGGFCGSSKTYQVYYYAQFDRAPTSVGTWLGGTVSAGSTSTSGVNSGGYLNFDTTGNSTVNMKVGISFVSTANAQANLNAEQSGFAFDTVRTNADTEWNGFLNRVQATGGSAADLQKFYTALYHVLVNPNIASDVNGQYRGFDQAVHSSTRTVYQNYSGWDIYRSWASLIALIAPNESADIAQSMVLDGQQGGLLPKWSHNSNEHFVMTG
;
A
#
# COMPACT_ATOMS: atom_id res chain seq x y z
N MET A 1 -69.37 -5.89 -68.95
CA MET A 1 -67.99 -6.35 -69.26
C MET A 1 -67.13 -6.17 -68.01
N PRO A 2 -66.57 -7.23 -67.41
CA PRO A 2 -65.84 -7.11 -66.16
C PRO A 2 -64.41 -6.63 -66.40
N ARG A 3 -63.96 -5.63 -65.63
CA ARG A 3 -62.56 -5.17 -65.60
C ARG A 3 -61.79 -6.01 -64.58
N LYS A 4 -60.79 -6.76 -65.06
CA LYS A 4 -59.83 -7.53 -64.24
C LYS A 4 -58.94 -6.58 -63.42
N PRO A 5 -58.56 -6.94 -62.17
CA PRO A 5 -57.55 -6.19 -61.43
C PRO A 5 -56.14 -6.56 -61.93
N LEU A 6 -55.30 -5.54 -62.10
CA LEU A 6 -53.89 -5.67 -62.49
C LEU A 6 -53.06 -5.91 -61.21
N ALA A 7 -52.50 -7.10 -61.05
CA ALA A 7 -51.58 -7.41 -59.97
C ALA A 7 -50.18 -6.88 -60.33
N LEU A 8 -49.71 -5.88 -59.57
CA LEU A 8 -48.35 -5.35 -59.66
C LEU A 8 -47.43 -6.29 -58.87
N VAL A 9 -46.63 -7.10 -59.54
CA VAL A 9 -45.57 -7.91 -58.91
C VAL A 9 -44.36 -6.99 -58.70
N LEU A 10 -44.15 -6.57 -57.46
CA LEU A 10 -42.95 -5.83 -57.05
C LEU A 10 -41.85 -6.85 -56.74
N SER A 11 -40.94 -7.10 -57.70
CA SER A 11 -39.74 -7.90 -57.46
C SER A 11 -38.74 -7.08 -56.63
N GLY A 12 -38.82 -7.19 -55.30
CA GLY A 12 -37.83 -6.64 -54.39
C GLY A 12 -36.53 -7.44 -54.45
N LEU A 13 -35.50 -6.87 -55.08
CA LEU A 13 -34.15 -7.41 -55.07
C LEU A 13 -33.56 -7.25 -53.66
N LEU A 14 -33.62 -8.30 -52.84
CA LEU A 14 -32.92 -8.36 -51.54
C LEU A 14 -31.41 -8.45 -51.81
N LEU A 15 -30.75 -7.30 -51.84
CA LEU A 15 -29.30 -7.22 -51.68
C LEU A 15 -28.96 -7.63 -50.24
N THR A 16 -28.62 -8.91 -50.04
CA THR A 16 -27.96 -9.39 -48.84
C THR A 16 -26.55 -8.81 -48.81
N GLY A 17 -26.42 -7.55 -48.39
CA GLY A 17 -25.13 -6.95 -48.07
C GLY A 17 -24.56 -7.68 -46.85
N SER A 18 -23.59 -8.56 -47.08
CA SER A 18 -22.78 -9.15 -46.02
C SER A 18 -22.09 -8.01 -45.27
N VAL A 19 -22.63 -7.65 -44.10
CA VAL A 19 -21.97 -6.74 -43.18
C VAL A 19 -20.77 -7.49 -42.63
N ILE A 20 -19.60 -7.30 -43.25
CA ILE A 20 -18.34 -7.80 -42.71
C ILE A 20 -18.09 -6.97 -41.46
N ALA A 21 -18.48 -7.50 -40.30
CA ALA A 21 -18.08 -6.93 -39.02
C ALA A 21 -16.54 -6.94 -39.00
N PRO A 22 -15.87 -5.80 -38.73
CA PRO A 22 -14.42 -5.79 -38.60
C PRO A 22 -14.06 -6.78 -37.50
N SER A 23 -13.18 -7.73 -37.83
CA SER A 23 -12.60 -8.65 -36.86
C SER A 23 -11.97 -7.81 -35.74
N ALA A 24 -12.45 -8.00 -34.51
CA ALA A 24 -11.80 -7.39 -33.35
C ALA A 24 -10.30 -7.74 -33.41
N PRO A 25 -9.39 -6.75 -33.24
CA PRO A 25 -7.97 -7.05 -33.22
C PRO A 25 -7.70 -8.13 -32.18
N ALA A 26 -6.88 -9.12 -32.54
CA ALA A 26 -6.48 -10.16 -31.61
C ALA A 26 -5.90 -9.51 -30.36
N ALA A 27 -6.40 -9.89 -29.18
CA ALA A 27 -5.86 -9.42 -27.93
C ALA A 27 -4.36 -9.76 -27.87
N ALA A 28 -3.53 -8.77 -27.52
CA ALA A 28 -2.10 -8.99 -27.35
C ALA A 28 -1.87 -10.07 -26.28
N ALA A 29 -0.86 -10.92 -26.48
CA ALA A 29 -0.50 -11.95 -25.50
C ALA A 29 -0.06 -11.29 -24.19
N VAL A 30 -0.45 -11.86 -23.04
CA VAL A 30 0.00 -11.39 -21.73
C VAL A 30 1.47 -11.78 -21.55
N LEU A 31 2.33 -10.77 -21.40
CA LEU A 31 3.77 -10.93 -21.18
C LEU A 31 4.11 -10.89 -19.68
N PRO A 32 5.15 -11.60 -19.21
CA PRO A 32 5.63 -11.51 -17.83
C PRO A 32 6.47 -10.23 -17.67
N LEU A 33 5.83 -9.08 -17.55
CA LEU A 33 6.47 -7.75 -17.53
C LEU A 33 6.94 -7.34 -16.14
N THR A 34 6.41 -7.95 -15.08
CA THR A 34 6.86 -7.71 -13.70
C THR A 34 8.34 -8.00 -13.48
N GLN A 35 8.94 -8.89 -14.27
CA GLN A 35 10.38 -9.19 -14.21
C GLN A 35 11.28 -7.96 -14.51
N TYR A 36 10.74 -6.96 -15.20
CA TYR A 36 11.47 -5.72 -15.52
C TYR A 36 11.30 -4.65 -14.44
N VAL A 37 10.38 -4.82 -13.49
CA VAL A 37 10.16 -3.83 -12.43
C VAL A 37 11.24 -3.97 -11.37
N ASN A 38 11.91 -2.86 -11.06
CA ASN A 38 12.85 -2.76 -9.95
C ASN A 38 12.38 -1.68 -8.95
N PRO A 39 11.68 -2.06 -7.86
CA PRO A 39 11.18 -1.10 -6.88
C PRO A 39 12.26 -0.30 -6.14
N PHE A 40 13.54 -0.67 -6.24
CA PHE A 40 14.65 0.11 -5.67
C PHE A 40 15.05 1.33 -6.52
N ILE A 41 14.63 1.41 -7.78
CA ILE A 41 14.88 2.62 -8.58
C ILE A 41 14.02 3.73 -7.97
N GLY A 42 14.65 4.80 -7.49
CA GLY A 42 13.93 5.89 -6.84
C GLY A 42 14.14 5.99 -5.31
N THR A 43 14.81 4.99 -4.72
CA THR A 43 14.89 4.83 -3.26
C THR A 43 16.19 5.33 -2.64
N ASP A 44 17.13 5.90 -3.41
CA ASP A 44 18.38 6.46 -2.89
C ASP A 44 18.72 7.74 -3.63
N ASP A 45 19.55 8.59 -3.04
CA ASP A 45 19.92 9.87 -3.64
C ASP A 45 20.45 9.69 -5.07
N SER A 46 19.90 10.47 -6.00
CA SER A 46 20.34 10.45 -7.38
C SER A 46 21.75 11.01 -7.48
N ASN A 47 22.60 10.29 -8.22
CA ASN A 47 23.89 10.77 -8.69
C ASN A 47 23.78 11.57 -10.00
N SER A 48 22.56 12.02 -10.37
CA SER A 48 22.33 12.89 -11.53
C SER A 48 23.19 14.15 -11.43
N PRO A 49 23.73 14.67 -12.55
CA PRO A 49 24.52 15.91 -12.54
C PRO A 49 23.72 17.13 -12.06
N ASN A 50 22.39 17.06 -12.07
CA ASN A 50 21.49 18.09 -11.54
C ASN A 50 20.45 17.45 -10.63
N PRO A 51 20.78 17.09 -9.37
CA PRO A 51 19.81 16.52 -8.45
C PRO A 51 18.81 17.60 -8.03
N VAL A 52 17.55 17.21 -7.82
CA VAL A 52 16.54 18.12 -7.27
C VAL A 52 16.87 18.37 -5.79
N PRO A 53 16.92 19.63 -5.31
CA PRO A 53 17.11 19.91 -3.88
C PRO A 53 15.90 19.42 -3.07
N GLY A 54 16.09 18.38 -2.25
CA GLY A 54 15.02 17.68 -1.51
C GLY A 54 14.40 16.54 -2.34
N GLY A 55 14.41 15.31 -1.80
CA GLY A 55 13.96 14.12 -2.55
C GLY A 55 14.92 13.71 -3.65
N ALA A 56 16.23 13.85 -3.41
CA ALA A 56 17.29 13.63 -4.40
C ALA A 56 17.18 12.27 -5.10
N GLY A 57 16.54 11.27 -4.48
CA GLY A 57 16.36 9.94 -5.06
C GLY A 57 15.08 9.67 -5.82
N GLY A 58 14.04 10.51 -5.72
CA GLY A 58 12.69 10.20 -6.20
C GLY A 58 11.71 9.85 -5.07
N SER A 59 12.21 9.54 -3.87
CA SER A 59 11.40 9.34 -2.64
C SER A 59 10.39 8.19 -2.77
N THR A 60 10.80 7.12 -3.44
CA THR A 60 9.98 5.90 -3.60
C THR A 60 10.26 4.92 -2.45
N VAL A 61 9.39 3.93 -2.27
CA VAL A 61 9.56 2.86 -1.28
C VAL A 61 9.50 1.47 -1.92
N PRO A 62 10.31 0.49 -1.47
CA PRO A 62 10.46 -0.80 -2.16
C PRO A 62 9.45 -1.87 -1.72
N GLY A 63 8.63 -1.60 -0.70
CA GLY A 63 7.65 -2.54 -0.18
C GLY A 63 6.55 -2.91 -1.18
N PRO A 64 5.90 -4.09 -1.00
CA PRO A 64 4.75 -4.49 -1.79
C PRO A 64 3.57 -3.53 -1.68
N VAL A 65 2.96 -3.28 -2.84
CA VAL A 65 1.71 -2.56 -3.02
C VAL A 65 0.98 -3.18 -4.21
N ALA A 66 -0.34 -3.28 -4.17
CA ALA A 66 -1.16 -3.59 -5.34
C ALA A 66 -1.37 -2.31 -6.18
N PRO A 67 -1.67 -2.38 -7.49
CA PRO A 67 -1.98 -1.17 -8.27
C PRO A 67 -3.03 -0.29 -7.57
N PHE A 68 -2.66 0.98 -7.33
CA PHE A 68 -3.42 1.97 -6.57
C PHE A 68 -3.83 1.56 -5.15
N GLY A 69 -3.10 0.63 -4.53
CA GLY A 69 -3.42 0.05 -3.23
C GLY A 69 -3.54 1.10 -2.12
N MET A 70 -4.51 0.89 -1.23
CA MET A 70 -4.65 1.60 0.05
C MET A 70 -3.47 1.30 0.98
N LEU A 71 -3.09 0.02 1.07
CA LEU A 71 -2.01 -0.47 1.92
C LEU A 71 -0.67 -0.52 1.16
N GLN A 72 0.38 -0.03 1.80
CA GLN A 72 1.75 0.02 1.27
C GLN A 72 2.69 -0.51 2.35
N PHE A 73 2.92 -1.83 2.37
CA PHE A 73 3.65 -2.50 3.44
C PHE A 73 5.15 -2.45 3.16
N SER A 74 5.88 -1.48 3.73
CA SER A 74 7.28 -1.24 3.35
C SER A 74 8.20 -1.12 4.56
N PRO A 75 9.50 -1.47 4.43
CA PRO A 75 10.52 -1.10 5.42
C PRO A 75 10.71 0.40 5.55
N ASP A 76 11.00 0.84 6.78
CA ASP A 76 11.40 2.20 7.13
C ASP A 76 12.88 2.24 7.56
N THR A 77 13.66 3.20 7.06
CA THR A 77 15.11 3.30 7.31
C THR A 77 15.50 4.65 7.92
N PRO A 78 16.57 4.72 8.75
CA PRO A 78 16.80 5.86 9.63
C PRO A 78 17.12 7.17 8.93
N THR A 79 17.67 7.15 7.72
CA THR A 79 18.11 8.37 7.02
C THR A 79 17.26 8.70 5.78
N ALA A 80 16.14 7.99 5.58
CA ALA A 80 15.18 8.30 4.52
C ALA A 80 14.76 9.78 4.58
N SER A 81 14.90 10.48 3.45
CA SER A 81 14.52 11.88 3.33
C SER A 81 14.00 12.18 1.93
N PRO A 82 12.69 12.46 1.74
CA PRO A 82 11.59 12.33 2.72
C PRO A 82 11.40 10.93 3.31
N SER A 83 10.48 10.79 4.26
CA SER A 83 10.26 9.57 5.05
C SER A 83 9.94 8.31 4.23
N GLY A 84 10.22 7.13 4.81
CA GLY A 84 10.12 5.82 4.18
C GLY A 84 11.47 5.12 4.16
N TYR A 85 12.07 4.98 2.98
CA TYR A 85 13.23 4.10 2.78
C TYR A 85 14.37 4.79 2.01
N ARG A 86 15.61 4.55 2.44
CA ARG A 86 16.85 4.87 1.73
C ARG A 86 17.65 3.60 1.44
N PHE A 87 17.98 3.35 0.16
CA PHE A 87 18.67 2.13 -0.24
C PHE A 87 20.06 1.94 0.40
N SER A 88 20.82 3.02 0.56
CA SER A 88 22.14 2.98 1.18
C SER A 88 22.10 2.67 2.69
N ASP A 89 20.94 2.75 3.35
CA ASP A 89 20.80 2.38 4.75
C ASP A 89 20.92 0.85 4.94
N THR A 90 21.73 0.46 5.91
CA THR A 90 21.88 -0.93 6.36
C THR A 90 21.01 -1.27 7.57
N GLN A 91 20.26 -0.29 8.09
CA GLN A 91 19.38 -0.43 9.24
C GLN A 91 17.92 -0.31 8.83
N ILE A 92 17.06 -1.18 9.36
CA ILE A 92 15.61 -1.11 9.29
C ILE A 92 15.09 -0.73 10.68
N GLN A 93 14.26 0.31 10.75
CA GLN A 93 13.59 0.72 11.99
C GLN A 93 12.32 -0.09 12.23
N GLU A 94 11.52 -0.31 11.19
CA GLU A 94 10.27 -1.07 11.23
C GLU A 94 9.76 -1.38 9.82
N PHE A 95 8.62 -2.08 9.75
CA PHE A 95 7.82 -2.23 8.53
C PHE A 95 6.44 -1.63 8.79
N SER A 96 6.11 -0.51 8.15
CA SER A 96 4.84 0.21 8.37
C SER A 96 3.84 -0.02 7.24
N LEU A 97 2.57 0.33 7.47
CA LEU A 97 1.43 -0.09 6.64
C LEU A 97 1.04 0.93 5.55
N THR A 98 1.60 2.14 5.58
CA THR A 98 1.21 3.25 4.69
C THR A 98 2.42 4.10 4.33
N HIS A 99 2.45 4.55 3.08
CA HIS A 99 3.49 5.42 2.53
C HIS A 99 2.86 6.40 1.53
N PHE A 100 3.60 7.42 1.10
CA PHE A 100 3.22 8.22 -0.06
C PHE A 100 4.43 8.36 -0.99
N ASN A 101 4.41 7.56 -2.06
CA ASN A 101 5.50 7.45 -3.02
C ASN A 101 5.69 8.77 -3.78
N GLY A 102 6.92 9.31 -3.78
CA GLY A 102 7.28 10.51 -4.56
C GLY A 102 6.93 11.85 -3.91
N ALA A 103 6.41 11.88 -2.68
CA ALA A 103 6.13 13.13 -1.99
C ALA A 103 7.42 13.83 -1.53
N GLY A 104 7.45 15.17 -1.59
CA GLY A 104 8.63 15.99 -1.22
C GLY A 104 8.76 16.32 0.27
N CYS A 105 7.90 15.79 1.14
CA CYS A 105 7.89 16.04 2.58
C CYS A 105 7.63 14.74 3.37
N PRO A 106 8.04 14.68 4.65
CA PRO A 106 7.66 13.58 5.54
C PRO A 106 6.15 13.37 5.63
N ASN A 107 5.74 12.10 5.61
CA ASN A 107 4.36 11.64 5.56
C ASN A 107 4.27 10.18 6.02
N ASN A 108 3.07 9.75 6.45
CA ASN A 108 2.77 8.36 6.77
C ASN A 108 3.82 7.67 7.68
N GLU A 109 4.29 6.47 7.32
CA GLU A 109 4.94 5.48 8.21
C GLU A 109 4.01 5.03 9.35
N ASP A 110 2.72 4.86 9.05
CA ASP A 110 1.72 4.56 10.09
C ASP A 110 1.76 3.08 10.49
N ILE A 111 1.70 2.84 11.81
CA ILE A 111 1.61 1.51 12.45
C ILE A 111 2.81 0.63 12.10
N GLY A 112 3.92 0.86 12.79
CA GLY A 112 5.16 0.13 12.59
C GLY A 112 5.15 -1.27 13.20
N ILE A 113 5.65 -2.25 12.45
CA ILE A 113 5.79 -3.65 12.87
C ILE A 113 7.26 -4.03 12.83
N LEU A 114 7.77 -4.60 13.92
CA LEU A 114 9.18 -5.00 14.02
C LEU A 114 9.32 -6.40 14.63
N PRO A 115 9.77 -7.40 13.85
CA PRO A 115 10.11 -8.71 14.39
C PRO A 115 11.49 -8.67 15.07
N ILE A 116 11.56 -9.19 16.30
CA ILE A 116 12.78 -9.28 17.09
C ILE A 116 12.96 -10.67 17.71
N THR A 117 14.17 -10.97 18.16
CA THR A 117 14.43 -12.09 19.08
C THR A 117 15.03 -11.57 20.39
N GLY A 118 14.74 -12.24 21.50
CA GLY A 118 15.22 -11.85 22.83
C GLY A 118 14.23 -11.01 23.63
N ASN A 119 14.73 -10.40 24.72
CA ASN A 119 13.90 -9.68 25.68
C ASN A 119 13.71 -8.21 25.30
N ILE A 120 12.59 -7.63 25.74
CA ILE A 120 12.35 -6.18 25.67
C ILE A 120 13.12 -5.54 26.83
N GLY A 121 14.08 -4.68 26.50
CA GLY A 121 14.82 -3.86 27.46
C GLY A 121 14.08 -2.56 27.75
N THR A 122 14.64 -1.42 27.32
CA THR A 122 14.00 -0.11 27.39
C THR A 122 12.62 -0.14 26.72
N SER A 123 11.60 0.49 27.32
CA SER A 123 10.27 0.55 26.72
C SER A 123 10.32 1.01 25.25
N PRO A 124 9.73 0.24 24.30
CA PRO A 124 9.67 0.66 22.90
C PRO A 124 8.97 2.02 22.73
N GLY A 125 8.08 2.40 23.64
CA GLY A 125 7.42 3.71 23.63
C GLY A 125 8.37 4.90 23.78
N THR A 126 9.53 4.73 24.44
CA THR A 126 10.53 5.79 24.62
C THR A 126 11.88 5.47 23.97
N GLY A 127 12.07 4.25 23.49
CA GLY A 127 13.34 3.75 22.95
C GLY A 127 13.17 2.90 21.70
N TRP A 128 12.21 3.22 20.83
CA TRP A 128 11.92 2.45 19.62
C TRP A 128 13.16 2.17 18.76
N THR A 129 13.98 3.20 18.50
CA THR A 129 15.18 3.09 17.67
C THR A 129 16.27 2.22 18.31
N ASN A 130 16.20 1.91 19.61
CA ASN A 130 17.12 0.93 20.22
C ASN A 130 16.90 -0.49 19.66
N TYR A 131 15.75 -0.74 19.04
CA TYR A 131 15.38 -2.01 18.45
C TYR A 131 15.64 -2.08 16.94
N GLN A 132 16.16 -1.02 16.30
CA GLN A 132 16.42 -1.06 14.87
C GLN A 132 17.33 -2.25 14.49
N ALA A 133 17.02 -2.93 13.39
CA ALA A 133 17.71 -4.12 12.94
C ALA A 133 18.72 -3.79 11.84
N THR A 134 19.93 -4.34 11.94
CA THR A 134 20.84 -4.44 10.80
C THR A 134 20.28 -5.47 9.83
N GLN A 135 20.19 -5.10 8.54
CA GLN A 135 19.79 -6.00 7.47
C GLN A 135 20.97 -6.52 6.65
N VAL A 136 20.83 -7.73 6.13
CA VAL A 136 21.79 -8.32 5.17
C VAL A 136 21.40 -7.86 3.76
N LYS A 137 21.98 -6.74 3.30
CA LYS A 137 21.65 -6.11 2.00
C LYS A 137 21.76 -7.04 0.79
N SER A 138 22.72 -7.98 0.79
CA SER A 138 22.86 -8.97 -0.30
C SER A 138 21.71 -9.99 -0.37
N SER A 139 20.90 -10.08 0.69
CA SER A 139 19.71 -10.93 0.75
C SER A 139 18.41 -10.16 0.53
N GLU A 140 18.49 -8.83 0.36
CA GLU A 140 17.33 -7.98 0.14
C GLU A 140 16.78 -8.14 -1.27
N VAL A 141 15.46 -8.28 -1.39
CA VAL A 141 14.77 -8.45 -2.68
C VAL A 141 13.51 -7.60 -2.67
N ALA A 142 13.31 -6.83 -3.74
CA ALA A 142 12.05 -6.14 -4.00
C ALA A 142 11.59 -6.47 -5.42
N GLN A 143 10.30 -6.77 -5.57
CA GLN A 143 9.61 -7.05 -6.82
C GLN A 143 8.21 -6.42 -6.75
N ALA A 144 7.55 -6.25 -7.89
CA ALA A 144 6.16 -5.79 -7.92
C ALA A 144 5.28 -6.70 -7.05
N GLY A 145 4.76 -6.18 -5.94
CA GLY A 145 3.93 -6.94 -4.99
C GLY A 145 4.68 -7.85 -4.01
N TYR A 146 6.01 -7.77 -3.89
CA TYR A 146 6.79 -8.58 -2.95
C TYR A 146 8.06 -7.87 -2.44
N TYR A 147 8.34 -8.01 -1.14
CA TYR A 147 9.59 -7.58 -0.52
C TYR A 147 10.15 -8.65 0.42
N LYS A 148 11.48 -8.74 0.51
CA LYS A 148 12.19 -9.60 1.46
C LYS A 148 13.40 -8.89 2.05
N SER A 149 13.60 -9.05 3.36
CA SER A 149 14.85 -8.72 4.05
C SER A 149 15.24 -9.79 5.06
N VAL A 150 16.50 -9.77 5.51
CA VAL A 150 17.04 -10.65 6.56
C VAL A 150 17.66 -9.78 7.64
N LEU A 151 17.13 -9.87 8.85
CA LEU A 151 17.54 -9.06 10.01
C LEU A 151 18.63 -9.78 10.80
N SER A 152 19.89 -9.42 10.57
CA SER A 152 21.04 -10.09 11.20
C SER A 152 21.11 -9.84 12.71
N THR A 153 20.71 -8.65 13.17
CA THR A 153 20.59 -8.30 14.60
C THR A 153 19.72 -9.30 15.36
N TYR A 154 18.70 -9.85 14.70
CA TYR A 154 17.72 -10.76 15.30
C TYR A 154 17.90 -12.20 14.84
N GLY A 155 19.15 -12.67 14.81
CA GLY A 155 19.48 -14.07 14.53
C GLY A 155 19.16 -14.49 13.10
N ASN A 156 19.36 -13.57 12.14
CA ASN A 156 19.01 -13.74 10.73
C ASN A 156 17.51 -14.04 10.50
N THR A 157 16.64 -13.37 11.27
CA THR A 157 15.18 -13.47 11.06
C THR A 157 14.85 -12.97 9.65
N GLN A 158 14.25 -13.83 8.83
CA GLN A 158 13.78 -13.45 7.49
C GLN A 158 12.39 -12.84 7.59
N VAL A 159 12.20 -11.72 6.88
CA VAL A 159 10.93 -11.03 6.74
C VAL A 159 10.56 -11.02 5.26
N GLU A 160 9.38 -11.56 4.94
CA GLU A 160 8.80 -11.50 3.60
C GLU A 160 7.44 -10.81 3.67
N LEU A 161 7.17 -9.90 2.74
CA LEU A 161 5.96 -9.10 2.67
C LEU A 161 5.27 -9.26 1.32
N SER A 162 3.95 -9.25 1.32
CA SER A 162 3.12 -9.04 0.12
C SER A 162 1.85 -8.27 0.49
N ALA A 163 1.12 -7.77 -0.50
CA ALA A 163 -0.04 -6.91 -0.29
C ALA A 163 -1.13 -7.13 -1.33
N THR A 164 -2.37 -6.93 -0.90
CA THR A 164 -3.57 -6.72 -1.73
C THR A 164 -3.92 -5.23 -1.72
N LYS A 165 -5.11 -4.86 -2.22
CA LYS A 165 -5.55 -3.47 -2.26
C LYS A 165 -5.65 -2.83 -0.87
N ARG A 166 -6.13 -3.54 0.15
CA ARG A 166 -6.38 -2.98 1.50
C ARG A 166 -5.71 -3.75 2.63
N THR A 167 -4.97 -4.79 2.29
CA THR A 167 -4.49 -5.76 3.26
C THR A 167 -3.07 -6.21 2.92
N GLY A 168 -2.29 -6.58 3.94
CA GLY A 168 -0.92 -7.05 3.82
C GLY A 168 -0.76 -8.44 4.44
N ILE A 169 0.28 -9.16 4.03
CA ILE A 169 0.71 -10.41 4.66
C ILE A 169 2.22 -10.37 4.88
N MET A 170 2.63 -10.83 6.04
CA MET A 170 4.01 -10.91 6.50
C MET A 170 4.29 -12.36 6.88
N ARG A 171 5.30 -12.97 6.26
CA ARG A 171 5.87 -14.27 6.63
C ARG A 171 7.20 -14.03 7.33
N LEU A 172 7.25 -14.40 8.61
CA LEU A 172 8.45 -14.29 9.43
C LEU A 172 9.07 -15.67 9.60
N THR A 173 10.36 -15.82 9.33
CA THR A 173 11.09 -17.05 9.65
C THR A 173 12.17 -16.72 10.66
N TYR A 174 11.94 -17.10 11.91
CA TYR A 174 12.84 -16.88 13.03
C TYR A 174 13.85 -18.03 13.17
N PRO A 175 14.99 -17.81 13.86
CA PRO A 175 15.74 -18.92 14.45
C PRO A 175 14.87 -19.67 15.47
N GLY A 176 15.25 -20.90 15.83
CA GLY A 176 14.62 -21.62 16.93
C GLY A 176 14.86 -20.92 18.27
N THR A 177 13.81 -20.36 18.88
CA THR A 177 13.88 -19.65 20.16
C THR A 177 12.51 -19.63 20.84
N THR A 178 12.47 -19.44 22.16
CA THR A 178 11.23 -19.21 22.93
C THR A 178 10.89 -17.72 23.06
N THR A 179 11.75 -16.84 22.54
CA THR A 179 11.65 -15.37 22.65
C THR A 179 11.57 -14.67 21.30
N ALA A 180 10.96 -15.30 20.30
CA ALA A 180 10.61 -14.62 19.05
C ALA A 180 9.44 -13.66 19.32
N LYS A 181 9.59 -12.38 19.03
CA LYS A 181 8.54 -11.38 19.25
C LYS A 181 8.22 -10.59 17.99
N VAL A 182 6.96 -10.18 17.88
CA VAL A 182 6.53 -9.12 16.97
C VAL A 182 6.14 -7.93 17.82
N LEU A 183 6.83 -6.80 17.62
CA LEU A 183 6.48 -5.51 18.21
C LEU A 183 5.57 -4.74 17.25
N ILE A 184 4.51 -4.12 17.77
CA ILE A 184 3.59 -3.28 17.01
C ILE A 184 3.54 -1.91 17.68
N ASN A 185 4.11 -0.90 17.03
CA ASN A 185 4.08 0.49 17.44
C ASN A 185 2.85 1.18 16.87
N THR A 186 1.93 1.58 17.74
CA THR A 186 0.66 2.19 17.33
C THR A 186 0.67 3.70 17.43
N SER A 187 1.83 4.31 17.68
CA SER A 187 1.93 5.73 18.05
C SER A 187 2.96 6.52 17.25
N ARG A 188 3.87 5.86 16.54
CA ARG A 188 4.90 6.49 15.71
C ARG A 188 4.41 6.65 14.27
N SER A 189 4.86 7.75 13.65
CA SER A 189 4.84 7.96 12.21
C SER A 189 6.03 8.85 11.82
N ALA A 190 6.23 9.08 10.54
CA ALA A 190 7.29 9.93 10.00
C ALA A 190 7.26 11.37 10.53
N THR A 191 6.09 11.86 10.95
CA THR A 191 5.88 13.29 11.22
C THR A 191 5.85 13.61 12.71
N ALA A 192 5.33 12.70 13.55
CA ALA A 192 5.34 12.82 15.00
C ALA A 192 4.78 11.56 15.67
N ASN A 193 5.06 11.42 16.96
CA ASN A 193 4.31 10.49 17.80
C ASN A 193 2.94 11.07 18.18
N ARG A 194 1.88 10.31 17.97
CA ARG A 194 0.47 10.68 18.26
C ARG A 194 -0.28 9.54 18.93
N SER A 195 -1.52 9.79 19.34
CA SER A 195 -2.29 8.79 20.08
C SER A 195 -2.53 7.53 19.26
N GLY A 196 -2.22 6.39 19.87
CA GLY A 196 -2.44 5.05 19.36
C GLY A 196 -3.33 4.25 20.28
N SER A 197 -3.84 3.12 19.79
CA SER A 197 -4.48 2.09 20.61
C SER A 197 -4.18 0.72 20.07
N ILE A 198 -4.09 -0.25 20.97
CA ILE A 198 -3.92 -1.67 20.66
C ILE A 198 -4.81 -2.50 21.59
N ASN A 199 -5.46 -3.50 21.03
CA ASN A 199 -6.21 -4.55 21.72
C ASN A 199 -5.78 -5.90 21.17
N ILE A 200 -5.31 -6.78 22.05
CA ILE A 200 -4.82 -8.13 21.73
C ILE A 200 -5.82 -9.14 22.27
N SER A 201 -6.33 -10.02 21.41
CA SER A 201 -7.29 -11.07 21.77
C SER A 201 -6.94 -12.37 21.06
N GLY A 202 -6.40 -13.34 21.81
CA GLY A 202 -5.91 -14.59 21.24
C GLY A 202 -4.81 -14.33 20.20
N SER A 203 -5.05 -14.76 18.96
CA SER A 203 -4.15 -14.51 17.82
C SER A 203 -4.52 -13.27 16.99
N THR A 204 -5.36 -12.38 17.53
CA THR A 204 -5.80 -11.16 16.83
C THR A 204 -5.31 -9.91 17.54
N VAL A 205 -5.03 -8.87 16.76
CA VAL A 205 -4.65 -7.55 17.24
C VAL A 205 -5.46 -6.50 16.48
N SER A 206 -6.04 -5.54 17.17
CA SER A 206 -6.78 -4.45 16.51
C SER A 206 -6.56 -3.13 17.21
N GLY A 207 -6.78 -2.04 16.51
CA GLY A 207 -6.58 -0.72 17.08
C GLY A 207 -6.72 0.39 16.06
N ALA A 208 -6.27 1.57 16.48
CA ALA A 208 -6.29 2.78 15.68
C ALA A 208 -5.08 3.64 16.01
N PHE A 209 -4.66 4.43 15.02
CA PHE A 209 -3.64 5.46 15.16
C PHE A 209 -4.13 6.78 14.56
N THR A 210 -3.81 7.88 15.23
CA THR A 210 -4.00 9.24 14.70
C THR A 210 -2.77 9.64 13.87
N GLY A 211 -2.85 9.53 12.55
CA GLY A 211 -1.83 10.02 11.61
C GLY A 211 -2.00 11.52 11.30
N GLY A 212 -1.06 12.10 10.55
CA GLY A 212 -1.14 13.50 10.12
C GLY A 212 0.21 14.16 9.89
N GLY A 213 0.27 15.49 9.94
CA GLY A 213 1.53 16.23 9.89
C GLY A 213 2.09 16.47 8.49
N PHE A 214 1.32 16.16 7.44
CA PHE A 214 1.81 16.20 6.07
C PHE A 214 2.30 17.59 5.66
N CYS A 215 3.54 17.68 5.17
CA CYS A 215 4.28 18.93 4.92
C CYS A 215 4.16 19.97 6.06
N GLY A 216 4.19 19.52 7.32
CA GLY A 216 4.13 20.42 8.48
C GLY A 216 2.72 20.92 8.84
N SER A 217 1.67 20.44 8.18
CA SER A 217 0.28 20.77 8.51
C SER A 217 -0.13 20.23 9.89
N SER A 218 -1.01 20.94 10.59
CA SER A 218 -1.62 20.47 11.84
C SER A 218 -2.76 19.46 11.65
N LYS A 219 -3.18 19.21 10.39
CA LYS A 219 -4.28 18.29 10.08
C LYS A 219 -3.91 16.84 10.40
N THR A 220 -4.93 16.08 10.78
CA THR A 220 -4.82 14.67 11.20
C THR A 220 -5.88 13.82 10.52
N TYR A 221 -5.65 12.51 10.51
CA TYR A 221 -6.59 11.49 10.06
C TYR A 221 -6.49 10.26 10.97
N GLN A 222 -7.50 9.39 10.90
CA GLN A 222 -7.51 8.13 11.63
C GLN A 222 -7.23 6.97 10.68
N VAL A 223 -6.28 6.12 11.05
CA VAL A 223 -6.10 4.80 10.44
C VAL A 223 -6.44 3.72 11.46
N TYR A 224 -7.27 2.78 11.06
CA TYR A 224 -7.69 1.63 11.85
C TYR A 224 -7.06 0.38 11.27
N TYR A 225 -6.70 -0.58 12.13
CA TYR A 225 -6.10 -1.82 11.69
C TYR A 225 -6.69 -3.03 12.41
N TYR A 226 -6.66 -4.16 11.73
CA TYR A 226 -6.99 -5.47 12.27
C TYR A 226 -6.00 -6.49 11.71
N ALA A 227 -5.28 -7.16 12.60
CA ALA A 227 -4.28 -8.16 12.29
C ALA A 227 -4.64 -9.52 12.89
N GLN A 228 -4.24 -10.58 12.21
CA GLN A 228 -4.38 -11.96 12.67
C GLN A 228 -3.06 -12.69 12.47
N PHE A 229 -2.68 -13.48 13.46
CA PHE A 229 -1.55 -14.40 13.42
C PHE A 229 -2.03 -15.84 13.19
N ASP A 230 -1.21 -16.64 12.51
CA ASP A 230 -1.52 -18.04 12.18
C ASP A 230 -1.62 -18.97 13.38
N ARG A 231 -1.14 -18.52 14.54
CA ARG A 231 -1.18 -19.23 15.82
C ARG A 231 -1.30 -18.25 16.98
N ALA A 232 -1.70 -18.76 18.15
CA ALA A 232 -1.71 -17.97 19.36
C ALA A 232 -0.27 -17.67 19.86
N PRO A 233 -0.01 -16.45 20.35
CA PRO A 233 1.25 -16.15 21.03
C PRO A 233 1.34 -16.91 22.37
N THR A 234 2.56 -17.26 22.80
CA THR A 234 2.82 -17.87 24.11
C THR A 234 2.75 -16.86 25.25
N SER A 235 2.97 -15.58 24.96
CA SER A 235 2.72 -14.47 25.89
C SER A 235 2.55 -13.15 25.12
N VAL A 236 1.94 -12.18 25.77
CA VAL A 236 1.69 -10.84 25.22
C VAL A 236 2.01 -9.77 26.26
N GLY A 237 2.07 -8.52 25.82
CA GLY A 237 2.12 -7.37 26.71
C GLY A 237 1.97 -6.08 25.93
N THR A 238 1.76 -4.98 26.66
CA THR A 238 1.66 -3.64 26.07
C THR A 238 2.70 -2.71 26.65
N TRP A 239 2.93 -1.57 26.00
CA TRP A 239 3.67 -0.45 26.58
C TRP A 239 2.89 0.85 26.47
N LEU A 240 3.12 1.74 27.43
CA LEU A 240 2.65 3.13 27.39
C LEU A 240 3.74 4.03 27.97
N GLY A 241 4.26 4.93 27.15
CA GLY A 241 5.41 5.75 27.52
C GLY A 241 6.60 4.87 27.92
N GLY A 242 7.18 5.15 29.10
CA GLY A 242 8.34 4.42 29.61
C GLY A 242 8.04 3.05 30.25
N THR A 243 6.76 2.63 30.32
CA THR A 243 6.35 1.44 31.07
C THR A 243 5.94 0.29 30.14
N VAL A 244 6.52 -0.89 30.36
CA VAL A 244 6.12 -2.15 29.73
C VAL A 244 5.31 -2.98 30.73
N SER A 245 4.13 -3.44 30.34
CA SER A 245 3.21 -4.21 31.17
C SER A 245 3.02 -5.61 30.60
N ALA A 246 3.73 -6.59 31.14
CA ALA A 246 3.61 -7.99 30.75
C ALA A 246 2.20 -8.52 31.07
N GLY A 247 1.61 -9.30 30.16
CA GLY A 247 0.26 -9.85 30.30
C GLY A 247 -0.87 -8.85 30.03
N SER A 248 -0.58 -7.55 29.91
CA SER A 248 -1.57 -6.57 29.46
C SER A 248 -1.96 -6.84 28.01
N THR A 249 -3.26 -6.77 27.71
CA THR A 249 -3.82 -7.02 26.38
C THR A 249 -4.30 -5.75 25.68
N SER A 250 -4.37 -4.62 26.36
CA SER A 250 -4.85 -3.37 25.77
C SER A 250 -4.18 -2.15 26.36
N THR A 251 -3.95 -1.14 25.51
CA THR A 251 -3.52 0.19 25.94
C THR A 251 -3.89 1.22 24.89
N SER A 252 -3.95 2.50 25.31
CA SER A 252 -4.14 3.62 24.41
C SER A 252 -3.43 4.87 24.92
N GLY A 253 -2.91 5.68 24.00
CA GLY A 253 -2.24 6.94 24.29
C GLY A 253 -1.05 7.18 23.38
N VAL A 254 -0.33 8.27 23.62
CA VAL A 254 0.95 8.56 22.94
C VAL A 254 2.05 7.63 23.48
N ASN A 255 2.99 7.24 22.63
CA ASN A 255 4.05 6.28 22.91
C ASN A 255 3.50 4.90 23.33
N SER A 256 2.45 4.44 22.65
CA SER A 256 1.76 3.17 22.93
C SER A 256 2.04 2.09 21.88
N GLY A 257 1.83 0.85 22.28
CA GLY A 257 1.90 -0.32 21.41
C GLY A 257 1.92 -1.62 22.21
N GLY A 258 2.24 -2.73 21.55
CA GLY A 258 2.32 -4.03 22.22
C GLY A 258 3.18 -5.05 21.50
N TYR A 259 3.44 -6.15 22.21
CA TYR A 259 4.24 -7.26 21.71
C TYR A 259 3.50 -8.58 21.83
N LEU A 260 3.79 -9.46 20.87
CA LEU A 260 3.33 -10.84 20.84
C LEU A 260 4.57 -11.74 20.80
N ASN A 261 4.67 -12.68 21.74
CA ASN A 261 5.77 -13.64 21.83
C ASN A 261 5.35 -15.00 21.26
N PHE A 262 6.25 -15.66 20.56
CA PHE A 262 6.04 -16.97 19.97
C PHE A 262 7.20 -17.90 20.35
N ASP A 263 6.88 -19.18 20.53
CA ASP A 263 7.87 -20.25 20.56
C ASP A 263 8.07 -20.78 19.13
N THR A 264 9.29 -20.64 18.63
CA THR A 264 9.71 -21.01 17.27
C THR A 264 10.65 -22.21 17.26
N THR A 265 10.84 -22.90 18.39
CA THR A 265 11.72 -24.07 18.49
C THR A 265 11.23 -25.26 17.66
N GLY A 266 9.90 -25.50 17.63
CA GLY A 266 9.29 -26.58 16.85
C GLY A 266 8.74 -26.15 15.48
N ASN A 267 8.47 -24.86 15.29
CA ASN A 267 8.01 -24.30 14.02
C ASN A 267 8.44 -22.83 13.91
N SER A 268 9.43 -22.58 13.04
CA SER A 268 10.12 -21.30 12.90
C SER A 268 9.32 -20.19 12.22
N THR A 269 8.24 -20.53 11.50
CA THR A 269 7.57 -19.58 10.61
C THR A 269 6.32 -18.98 11.24
N VAL A 270 6.29 -17.70 11.57
CA VAL A 270 5.07 -17.00 12.05
C VAL A 270 4.49 -16.17 10.91
N ASN A 271 3.26 -16.44 10.51
CA ASN A 271 2.55 -15.62 9.53
C ASN A 271 1.60 -14.64 10.21
N MET A 272 1.60 -13.40 9.72
CA MET A 272 0.68 -12.33 10.11
C MET A 272 -0.01 -11.79 8.86
N LYS A 273 -1.32 -11.60 8.91
CA LYS A 273 -2.07 -10.83 7.91
C LYS A 273 -2.73 -9.64 8.58
N VAL A 274 -2.85 -8.52 7.87
CA VAL A 274 -3.35 -7.26 8.42
C VAL A 274 -4.18 -6.50 7.39
N GLY A 275 -5.34 -6.00 7.79
CA GLY A 275 -6.15 -5.08 7.00
C GLY A 275 -6.13 -3.69 7.64
N ILE A 276 -6.22 -2.65 6.80
CA ILE A 276 -6.40 -1.26 7.26
C ILE A 276 -7.73 -0.69 6.76
N SER A 277 -8.18 0.38 7.41
CA SER A 277 -9.34 1.19 7.03
C SER A 277 -9.18 2.61 7.56
N PHE A 278 -9.69 3.60 6.83
CA PHE A 278 -9.79 4.99 7.32
C PHE A 278 -11.15 5.29 8.00
N VAL A 279 -11.99 4.27 8.15
CA VAL A 279 -13.35 4.39 8.71
C VAL A 279 -13.45 3.73 10.09
N SER A 280 -13.08 2.45 10.23
CA SER A 280 -13.21 1.70 11.49
C SER A 280 -12.40 0.41 11.55
N THR A 281 -12.19 -0.14 12.76
CA THR A 281 -11.61 -1.49 12.94
C THR A 281 -12.47 -2.59 12.34
N ALA A 282 -13.81 -2.45 12.37
CA ALA A 282 -14.73 -3.39 11.76
C ALA A 282 -14.55 -3.46 10.24
N ASN A 283 -14.36 -2.30 9.59
CA ASN A 283 -14.06 -2.26 8.16
C ASN A 283 -12.66 -2.80 7.85
N ALA A 284 -11.66 -2.52 8.68
CA ALA A 284 -10.32 -3.11 8.53
C ALA A 284 -10.38 -4.66 8.58
N GLN A 285 -11.19 -5.22 9.50
CA GLN A 285 -11.45 -6.65 9.58
C GLN A 285 -12.22 -7.17 8.35
N ALA A 286 -13.24 -6.44 7.89
CA ALA A 286 -14.00 -6.82 6.70
C ALA A 286 -13.13 -6.83 5.43
N ASN A 287 -12.26 -5.83 5.27
CA ASN A 287 -11.25 -5.76 4.21
C ASN A 287 -10.35 -7.00 4.26
N LEU A 288 -9.81 -7.32 5.45
CA LEU A 288 -8.97 -8.50 5.66
C LEU A 288 -9.67 -9.79 5.25
N ASN A 289 -10.91 -9.99 5.70
CA ASN A 289 -11.66 -11.21 5.43
C ASN A 289 -12.03 -11.35 3.94
N ALA A 290 -12.34 -10.24 3.27
CA ALA A 290 -12.70 -10.24 1.86
C ALA A 290 -11.51 -10.49 0.93
N GLU A 291 -10.34 -9.92 1.24
CA GLU A 291 -9.15 -9.99 0.37
C GLU A 291 -8.21 -11.14 0.75
N GLN A 292 -8.26 -11.65 1.99
CA GLN A 292 -7.39 -12.72 2.50
C GLN A 292 -8.10 -13.67 3.47
N SER A 293 -8.67 -14.77 2.94
CA SER A 293 -9.36 -15.78 3.75
C SER A 293 -8.43 -16.64 4.62
N GLY A 294 -7.15 -16.80 4.24
CA GLY A 294 -6.18 -17.66 4.93
C GLY A 294 -4.79 -17.01 5.07
N PHE A 295 -3.77 -17.83 5.35
CA PHE A 295 -2.36 -17.43 5.50
C PHE A 295 -1.50 -17.89 4.32
N ALA A 296 -2.07 -17.97 3.13
CA ALA A 296 -1.39 -18.45 1.92
C ALA A 296 -0.51 -17.34 1.32
N PHE A 297 0.66 -17.08 1.93
CA PHE A 297 1.59 -16.03 1.52
C PHE A 297 1.91 -16.08 0.03
N ASP A 298 2.29 -17.25 -0.47
CA ASP A 298 2.70 -17.39 -1.87
C ASP A 298 1.53 -17.14 -2.83
N THR A 299 0.28 -17.43 -2.43
CA THR A 299 -0.92 -17.08 -3.20
C THR A 299 -1.12 -15.56 -3.26
N VAL A 300 -0.96 -14.83 -2.15
CA VAL A 300 -1.06 -13.36 -2.15
C VAL A 300 0.01 -12.75 -3.06
N ARG A 301 1.25 -13.25 -2.95
CA ARG A 301 2.35 -12.85 -3.83
C ARG A 301 2.06 -13.10 -5.31
N THR A 302 1.61 -14.31 -5.67
CA THR A 302 1.29 -14.65 -7.06
C THR A 302 0.12 -13.83 -7.59
N ASN A 303 -0.89 -13.55 -6.76
CA ASN A 303 -2.02 -12.70 -7.15
C ASN A 303 -1.57 -11.26 -7.39
N ALA A 304 -0.68 -10.71 -6.55
CA ALA A 304 -0.13 -9.38 -6.75
C ALA A 304 0.70 -9.30 -8.04
N ASP A 305 1.56 -10.29 -8.31
CA ASP A 305 2.31 -10.38 -9.57
C ASP A 305 1.38 -10.46 -10.79
N THR A 306 0.31 -11.24 -10.70
CA THR A 306 -0.70 -11.37 -11.75
C THR A 306 -1.42 -10.05 -12.01
N GLU A 307 -1.84 -9.36 -10.95
CA GLU A 307 -2.50 -8.06 -11.06
C GLU A 307 -1.57 -7.01 -11.68
N TRP A 308 -0.31 -6.97 -11.25
CA TRP A 308 0.70 -6.09 -11.84
C TRP A 308 0.94 -6.41 -13.31
N ASN A 309 1.08 -7.68 -13.70
CA ASN A 309 1.18 -8.06 -15.10
C ASN A 309 -0.06 -7.61 -15.89
N GLY A 310 -1.26 -7.70 -15.33
CA GLY A 310 -2.48 -7.19 -15.95
C GLY A 310 -2.43 -5.70 -16.25
N PHE A 311 -1.92 -4.88 -15.33
CA PHE A 311 -1.76 -3.43 -15.53
C PHE A 311 -0.58 -3.07 -16.45
N LEU A 312 0.58 -3.69 -16.28
CA LEU A 312 1.77 -3.40 -17.09
C LEU A 312 1.55 -3.79 -18.57
N ASN A 313 0.77 -4.84 -18.83
CA ASN A 313 0.44 -5.25 -20.21
C ASN A 313 -0.53 -4.28 -20.92
N ARG A 314 -1.08 -3.27 -20.22
CA ARG A 314 -1.85 -2.21 -20.89
C ARG A 314 -0.99 -1.35 -21.80
N VAL A 315 0.35 -1.39 -21.63
CA VAL A 315 1.33 -0.82 -22.58
C VAL A 315 2.47 -1.81 -22.79
N GLN A 316 2.50 -2.47 -23.94
CA GLN A 316 3.58 -3.39 -24.30
C GLN A 316 4.65 -2.66 -25.12
N ALA A 317 5.78 -2.34 -24.50
CA ALA A 317 6.95 -1.82 -25.19
C ALA A 317 7.71 -2.94 -25.92
N THR A 318 8.02 -2.74 -27.21
CA THR A 318 8.80 -3.66 -28.03
C THR A 318 10.11 -3.02 -28.49
N GLY A 319 11.19 -3.80 -28.55
CA GLY A 319 12.53 -3.31 -28.87
C GLY A 319 13.23 -2.69 -27.64
N GLY A 320 14.48 -2.25 -27.82
CA GLY A 320 15.32 -1.73 -26.73
C GLY A 320 16.11 -2.81 -25.98
N SER A 321 17.01 -2.38 -25.11
CA SER A 321 17.80 -3.27 -24.24
C SER A 321 16.99 -3.69 -23.01
N ALA A 322 17.45 -4.72 -22.28
CA ALA A 322 16.85 -5.10 -20.98
C ALA A 322 16.86 -3.93 -19.98
N ALA A 323 17.86 -3.05 -20.04
CA ALA A 323 17.93 -1.86 -19.20
C ALA A 323 16.86 -0.82 -19.59
N ASP A 324 16.52 -0.70 -20.87
CA ASP A 324 15.46 0.21 -21.32
C ASP A 324 14.08 -0.31 -20.89
N LEU A 325 13.85 -1.61 -20.99
CA LEU A 325 12.63 -2.25 -20.49
C LEU A 325 12.51 -2.10 -18.98
N GLN A 326 13.60 -2.24 -18.22
CA GLN A 326 13.60 -2.02 -16.79
C GLN A 326 13.22 -0.58 -16.43
N LYS A 327 13.81 0.41 -17.08
CA LYS A 327 13.45 1.84 -16.88
C LYS A 327 11.98 2.08 -17.20
N PHE A 328 11.51 1.58 -18.34
CA PHE A 328 10.13 1.78 -18.79
C PHE A 328 9.12 1.16 -17.84
N TYR A 329 9.23 -0.13 -17.53
CA TYR A 329 8.26 -0.82 -16.69
C TYR A 329 8.36 -0.42 -15.23
N THR A 330 9.52 0.00 -14.74
CA THR A 330 9.63 0.57 -13.39
C THR A 330 8.97 1.96 -13.32
N ALA A 331 9.12 2.80 -14.35
CA ALA A 331 8.40 4.07 -14.41
C ALA A 331 6.88 3.86 -14.50
N LEU A 332 6.42 2.91 -15.31
CA LEU A 332 5.01 2.57 -15.41
C LEU A 332 4.46 1.98 -14.11
N TYR A 333 5.25 1.18 -13.38
CA TYR A 333 4.92 0.72 -12.04
C TYR A 333 4.65 1.92 -11.10
N HIS A 334 5.57 2.89 -11.01
CA HIS A 334 5.39 4.06 -10.16
C HIS A 334 4.17 4.93 -10.54
N VAL A 335 3.85 5.05 -11.83
CA VAL A 335 2.63 5.74 -12.30
C VAL A 335 1.36 5.12 -11.70
N LEU A 336 1.36 3.83 -11.43
CA LEU A 336 0.20 3.06 -10.99
C LEU A 336 0.16 2.83 -9.47
N VAL A 337 1.10 3.38 -8.69
CA VAL A 337 1.10 3.26 -7.22
C VAL A 337 0.15 4.25 -6.56
N ASN A 338 0.06 5.48 -7.06
CA ASN A 338 -0.81 6.56 -6.55
C ASN A 338 -1.70 7.12 -7.67
N PRO A 339 -2.89 7.70 -7.37
CA PRO A 339 -3.52 7.88 -6.05
C PRO A 339 -3.98 6.54 -5.46
N ASN A 340 -4.39 6.54 -4.20
CA ASN A 340 -4.68 5.30 -3.48
C ASN A 340 -6.18 5.13 -3.28
N ILE A 341 -6.64 3.89 -3.27
CA ILE A 341 -8.00 3.55 -2.85
C ILE A 341 -8.22 4.04 -1.40
N ALA A 342 -9.32 4.77 -1.17
CA ALA A 342 -9.76 5.29 0.12
C ALA A 342 -10.96 4.50 0.68
N SER A 343 -11.81 3.96 -0.19
CA SER A 343 -13.01 3.22 0.22
C SER A 343 -12.69 1.79 0.65
N ASP A 344 -13.32 1.35 1.73
CA ASP A 344 -13.36 -0.05 2.19
C ASP A 344 -14.14 -0.95 1.22
N VAL A 345 -14.08 -2.28 1.41
CA VAL A 345 -14.77 -3.26 0.55
C VAL A 345 -16.30 -3.12 0.56
N ASN A 346 -16.87 -2.51 1.59
CA ASN A 346 -18.30 -2.22 1.70
C ASN A 346 -18.68 -0.85 1.07
N GLY A 347 -17.73 -0.17 0.43
CA GLY A 347 -17.94 1.14 -0.20
C GLY A 347 -17.88 2.33 0.77
N GLN A 348 -17.71 2.12 2.07
CA GLN A 348 -17.56 3.21 3.03
C GLN A 348 -16.20 3.90 2.91
N TYR A 349 -16.15 5.20 3.14
CA TYR A 349 -14.92 5.99 3.15
C TYR A 349 -15.05 7.21 4.06
N ARG A 350 -13.92 7.79 4.46
CA ARG A 350 -13.86 9.06 5.21
C ARG A 350 -13.87 10.23 4.23
N GLY A 351 -14.89 11.06 4.26
CA GLY A 351 -15.00 12.27 3.43
C GLY A 351 -14.20 13.46 3.95
N PHE A 352 -14.08 14.51 3.14
CA PHE A 352 -13.35 15.74 3.50
C PHE A 352 -14.03 16.55 4.61
N ASP A 353 -15.34 16.39 4.77
CA ASP A 353 -16.13 16.87 5.92
C ASP A 353 -15.88 16.07 7.21
N GLN A 354 -14.97 15.10 7.17
CA GLN A 354 -14.66 14.12 8.21
C GLN A 354 -15.84 13.21 8.58
N ALA A 355 -16.91 13.17 7.79
CA ALA A 355 -18.01 12.22 7.97
C ALA A 355 -17.71 10.89 7.25
N VAL A 356 -18.42 9.84 7.65
CA VAL A 356 -18.40 8.56 6.92
C VAL A 356 -19.42 8.64 5.80
N HIS A 357 -18.97 8.41 4.57
CA HIS A 357 -19.80 8.35 3.37
C HIS A 357 -19.79 6.94 2.78
N SER A 358 -20.62 6.69 1.77
CA SER A 358 -20.66 5.42 1.05
C SER A 358 -20.78 5.67 -0.45
N SER A 359 -20.11 4.85 -1.25
CA SER A 359 -20.10 4.93 -2.71
C SER A 359 -20.19 3.53 -3.31
N THR A 360 -20.88 3.40 -4.44
CA THR A 360 -20.87 2.18 -5.25
C THR A 360 -19.68 2.11 -6.20
N ARG A 361 -18.97 3.24 -6.40
CA ARG A 361 -17.69 3.32 -7.12
C ARG A 361 -16.53 3.29 -6.13
N THR A 362 -15.37 2.85 -6.58
CA THR A 362 -14.15 2.94 -5.77
C THR A 362 -13.83 4.42 -5.53
N VAL A 363 -13.62 4.79 -4.27
CA VAL A 363 -13.17 6.15 -3.92
C VAL A 363 -11.67 6.15 -3.75
N TYR A 364 -11.01 7.19 -4.25
CA TYR A 364 -9.56 7.40 -4.18
C TYR A 364 -9.21 8.60 -3.31
N GLN A 365 -7.95 8.69 -2.89
CA GLN A 365 -7.35 9.78 -2.11
C GLN A 365 -5.87 9.94 -2.48
N ASN A 366 -5.19 10.94 -1.88
CA ASN A 366 -3.76 11.25 -2.08
C ASN A 366 -3.46 11.81 -3.49
N TYR A 367 -3.89 13.05 -3.75
CA TYR A 367 -3.72 13.69 -5.05
C TYR A 367 -2.60 14.74 -5.02
N SER A 368 -1.53 14.50 -5.77
CA SER A 368 -0.48 15.51 -6.00
C SER A 368 -0.85 16.44 -7.15
N GLY A 369 -1.93 17.20 -7.01
CA GLY A 369 -2.63 17.90 -8.10
C GLY A 369 -1.72 18.79 -8.97
N TRP A 370 -0.77 19.50 -8.36
CA TRP A 370 0.21 20.34 -9.08
C TRP A 370 1.18 19.56 -10.00
N ASP A 371 1.41 18.28 -9.72
CA ASP A 371 2.27 17.41 -10.53
C ASP A 371 1.45 16.60 -11.54
N ILE A 372 0.39 15.95 -11.06
CA ILE A 372 -0.30 14.90 -11.82
C ILE A 372 -1.07 15.44 -13.04
N TYR A 373 -1.44 16.73 -13.07
CA TYR A 373 -2.15 17.30 -14.22
C TYR A 373 -1.28 17.36 -15.49
N ARG A 374 0.05 17.40 -15.35
CA ARG A 374 0.99 17.70 -16.45
C ARG A 374 1.12 16.56 -17.45
N SER A 375 1.01 15.32 -16.98
CA SER A 375 1.24 14.11 -17.78
C SER A 375 0.51 12.90 -17.25
N TRP A 376 0.51 12.69 -15.94
CA TRP A 376 -0.08 11.52 -15.28
C TRP A 376 -1.58 11.39 -15.58
N ALA A 377 -2.35 12.47 -15.46
CA ALA A 377 -3.80 12.44 -15.67
C ALA A 377 -4.17 11.98 -17.09
N SER A 378 -3.48 12.52 -18.11
CA SER A 378 -3.67 12.14 -19.51
C SER A 378 -3.25 10.68 -19.78
N LEU A 379 -2.13 10.25 -19.20
CA LEU A 379 -1.65 8.87 -19.35
C LEU A 379 -2.64 7.88 -18.73
N ILE A 380 -3.13 8.16 -17.52
CA ILE A 380 -4.07 7.28 -16.80
C ILE A 380 -5.44 7.25 -17.46
N ALA A 381 -5.92 8.36 -18.01
CA ALA A 381 -7.14 8.35 -18.83
C ALA A 381 -7.01 7.43 -20.05
N LEU A 382 -5.80 7.29 -20.61
CA LEU A 382 -5.53 6.40 -21.75
C LEU A 382 -5.38 4.94 -21.34
N ILE A 383 -4.55 4.64 -20.33
CA ILE A 383 -4.18 3.26 -19.99
C ILE A 383 -5.05 2.66 -18.89
N ALA A 384 -5.79 3.47 -18.15
CA ALA A 384 -6.60 3.05 -17.01
C ALA A 384 -7.90 3.86 -16.92
N PRO A 385 -8.75 3.83 -17.97
CA PRO A 385 -9.91 4.72 -18.08
C PRO A 385 -10.95 4.49 -16.97
N ASN A 386 -11.12 3.26 -16.49
CA ASN A 386 -12.05 2.95 -15.40
C ASN A 386 -11.56 3.57 -14.08
N GLU A 387 -10.29 3.35 -13.76
CA GLU A 387 -9.66 3.92 -12.58
C GLU A 387 -9.63 5.45 -12.66
N SER A 388 -9.30 6.02 -13.83
CA SER A 388 -9.33 7.46 -14.11
C SER A 388 -10.72 8.06 -13.86
N ALA A 389 -11.78 7.40 -14.31
CA ALA A 389 -13.15 7.87 -14.09
C ALA A 389 -13.57 7.80 -12.62
N ASP A 390 -13.12 6.79 -11.86
CA ASP A 390 -13.35 6.68 -10.41
C ASP A 390 -12.57 7.77 -9.66
N ILE A 391 -11.32 8.03 -10.06
CA ILE A 391 -10.46 9.08 -9.50
C ILE A 391 -11.08 10.47 -9.72
N ALA A 392 -11.53 10.78 -10.94
CA ALA A 392 -12.18 12.05 -11.25
C ALA A 392 -13.46 12.24 -10.44
N GLN A 393 -14.28 11.18 -10.29
CA GLN A 393 -15.48 11.24 -9.47
C GLN A 393 -15.16 11.41 -7.98
N SER A 394 -14.06 10.82 -7.50
CA SER A 394 -13.60 10.98 -6.12
C SER A 394 -13.23 12.44 -5.84
N MET A 395 -12.51 13.11 -6.74
CA MET A 395 -12.21 14.54 -6.62
C MET A 395 -13.48 15.42 -6.58
N VAL A 396 -14.53 15.04 -7.32
CA VAL A 396 -15.84 15.73 -7.25
C VAL A 396 -16.50 15.54 -5.88
N LEU A 397 -16.45 14.33 -5.32
CA LEU A 397 -16.96 14.04 -3.97
C LEU A 397 -16.20 14.86 -2.92
N ASP A 398 -14.87 14.90 -3.01
CA ASP A 398 -14.02 15.74 -2.15
C ASP A 398 -14.42 17.20 -2.23
N GLY A 399 -14.70 17.71 -3.44
CA GLY A 399 -15.18 19.09 -3.63
C GLY A 399 -16.55 19.37 -3.04
N GLN A 400 -17.48 18.42 -3.14
CA GLN A 400 -18.82 18.54 -2.53
C GLN A 400 -18.76 18.52 -1.01
N GLN A 401 -17.83 17.76 -0.43
CA GLN A 401 -17.69 17.56 1.01
C GLN A 401 -16.79 18.62 1.66
N GLY A 402 -15.72 19.01 0.99
CA GLY A 402 -14.69 19.95 1.47
C GLY A 402 -14.83 21.39 0.96
N GLY A 403 -15.75 21.64 0.02
CA GLY A 403 -16.04 22.96 -0.54
C GLY A 403 -15.12 23.42 -1.69
N LEU A 404 -14.06 22.66 -2.01
CA LEU A 404 -13.22 22.89 -3.18
C LEU A 404 -12.62 21.57 -3.71
N LEU A 405 -12.36 21.50 -5.01
CA LEU A 405 -11.63 20.36 -5.59
C LEU A 405 -10.23 20.24 -4.96
N PRO A 406 -9.74 19.02 -4.70
CA PRO A 406 -8.46 18.83 -4.05
C PRO A 406 -7.31 19.34 -4.93
N LYS A 407 -6.36 20.06 -4.31
CA LYS A 407 -5.13 20.57 -4.93
C LYS A 407 -3.94 19.71 -4.55
N TRP A 408 -3.72 19.56 -3.26
CA TRP A 408 -2.71 18.66 -2.73
C TRP A 408 -3.27 17.98 -1.50
N SER A 409 -4.04 16.92 -1.75
CA SER A 409 -4.74 16.20 -0.69
C SER A 409 -3.93 15.03 -0.17
N HIS A 410 -4.13 14.73 1.11
CA HIS A 410 -3.61 13.54 1.77
C HIS A 410 -4.63 12.99 2.73
N ASN A 411 -4.98 11.73 2.52
CA ASN A 411 -6.15 11.10 3.12
C ASN A 411 -7.39 11.99 2.95
N SER A 412 -8.18 12.18 4.00
CA SER A 412 -9.41 12.99 4.01
C SER A 412 -9.16 14.49 4.16
N ASN A 413 -7.99 15.01 3.80
CA ASN A 413 -7.61 16.40 4.05
C ASN A 413 -7.01 17.10 2.83
N GLU A 414 -7.42 18.34 2.60
CA GLU A 414 -6.70 19.29 1.74
C GLU A 414 -5.59 20.00 2.53
N HIS A 415 -4.39 20.12 1.95
CA HIS A 415 -3.22 20.71 2.60
C HIS A 415 -2.70 22.00 1.96
N PHE A 416 -3.22 22.39 0.78
CA PHE A 416 -2.87 23.62 0.04
C PHE A 416 -1.37 23.75 -0.28
N VAL A 417 -0.67 22.62 -0.40
CA VAL A 417 0.74 22.61 -0.83
C VAL A 417 0.79 22.91 -2.33
N MET A 418 1.85 23.62 -2.74
CA MET A 418 2.03 24.15 -4.10
C MET A 418 0.99 25.22 -4.48
N THR A 419 0.82 25.49 -5.78
CA THR A 419 -0.08 26.52 -6.33
C THR A 419 -1.12 25.92 -7.29
N GLY A 420 -2.05 26.74 -7.77
CA GLY A 420 -3.15 26.33 -8.66
C GLY A 420 -4.51 26.46 -8.00
#